data_AF-A0A920IPU1-F1
#
_entry.id   AF-A0A920IPU1-F1
#
_cell.length_a   1.000
_cell.length_b   1.000
_cell.length_c   1.000
_cell.angle_alpha   90.00
_cell.angle_beta   90.00
_cell.angle_gamma   90.00
#
_symmetry.space_group_name_H-M   'P 1'
#
loop_
_entity.id
_entity.type
_entity.pdbx_description
1 polymer ?
#
loop_
_entity_poly.entity_id
_entity_poly.type
_entity_poly.pdbx_seq_one_letter_code
_entity_poly.pdbx_strand_id
1 'polypeptide(L)'
;MTASAVITGSGLFTPAESISNEELVASFNAWVDLYNADNSEAIAAGDVEAKTHSSADFIEKASGIKSRYVINKAGILDPERMVPEIPESITTNHR
;
A
#
# COMPACT_ATOMS: atom_id res chain seq x y z
N MET A 1 10.71 -12.60 47.68
CA MET A 1 9.92 -12.92 46.48
C MET A 1 10.23 -11.87 45.43
N THR A 2 10.76 -12.26 44.28
CA THR A 2 10.93 -11.36 43.14
C THR A 2 9.58 -11.17 42.48
N ALA A 3 9.15 -9.93 42.26
CA ALA A 3 7.89 -9.66 41.55
C ALA A 3 8.03 -10.10 40.09
N SER A 4 7.17 -11.02 39.63
CA SER A 4 7.06 -11.38 38.22
C SER A 4 6.11 -10.40 37.54
N ALA A 5 6.60 -9.70 36.52
CA ALA A 5 5.72 -8.90 35.65
C ALA A 5 4.85 -9.84 34.80
N VAL A 6 3.60 -9.42 34.54
CA VAL A 6 2.64 -10.12 33.68
C VAL A 6 1.92 -9.11 32.79
N ILE A 7 1.53 -9.52 31.58
CA ILE A 7 0.68 -8.72 30.70
C ILE A 7 -0.76 -8.86 31.21
N THR A 8 -1.33 -7.77 31.74
CA THR A 8 -2.69 -7.77 32.34
C THR A 8 -3.78 -7.34 31.38
N GLY A 9 -3.43 -6.88 30.17
CA GLY A 9 -4.40 -6.50 29.15
C GLY A 9 -3.76 -6.13 27.82
N SER A 10 -4.56 -6.18 26.76
CA SER A 10 -4.23 -5.72 25.42
C SER A 10 -5.45 -5.03 24.79
N GLY A 11 -5.20 -4.16 23.82
CA GLY A 11 -6.22 -3.51 23.01
C GLY A 11 -5.81 -3.52 21.54
N LEU A 12 -6.80 -3.60 20.65
CA LEU A 12 -6.59 -3.59 19.20
C LEU A 12 -7.62 -2.67 18.55
N PHE A 13 -7.14 -1.79 17.67
CA PHE A 13 -7.98 -1.05 16.74
C PHE A 13 -7.67 -1.52 15.32
N THR A 14 -8.71 -1.62 14.49
CA THR A 14 -8.59 -2.02 13.08
C THR A 14 -9.33 -0.98 12.24
N PRO A 15 -8.66 -0.34 11.26
CA PRO A 15 -9.31 0.55 10.31
C PRO A 15 -10.48 -0.12 9.59
N ALA A 16 -11.48 0.66 9.20
CA ALA A 16 -12.67 0.13 8.53
C ALA A 16 -12.38 -0.35 7.10
N GLU A 17 -11.41 0.27 6.41
CA GLU A 17 -11.08 -0.08 5.05
C GLU A 17 -10.00 -1.16 4.98
N SER A 18 -10.13 -2.03 3.97
CA SER A 18 -9.12 -3.02 3.63
C SER A 18 -8.93 -3.10 2.13
N ILE A 19 -7.72 -3.50 1.72
CA ILE A 19 -7.34 -3.71 0.34
C ILE A 19 -6.99 -5.19 0.15
N SER A 20 -7.68 -5.88 -0.75
CA SER A 20 -7.31 -7.24 -1.15
C SER A 20 -6.05 -7.24 -2.01
N ASN A 21 -5.39 -8.39 -2.18
CA ASN A 21 -4.27 -8.49 -3.11
C ASN A 21 -4.69 -8.20 -4.55
N GLU A 22 -5.90 -8.60 -4.95
CA GLU A 22 -6.45 -8.38 -6.28
C GLU A 22 -6.62 -6.89 -6.56
N GLU A 23 -7.21 -6.14 -5.63
CA GLU A 23 -7.37 -4.68 -5.74
C GLU A 23 -6.02 -3.97 -5.83
N LEU A 24 -5.08 -4.35 -4.96
CA LEU A 24 -3.74 -3.75 -4.94
C LEU A 24 -2.98 -4.02 -6.24
N VAL A 25 -3.04 -5.25 -6.74
CA VAL A 25 -2.35 -5.66 -7.97
C VAL A 25 -3.00 -5.01 -9.18
N ALA A 26 -4.33 -4.89 -9.22
CA ALA A 26 -5.02 -4.19 -10.30
C ALA A 26 -4.55 -2.72 -10.40
N SER A 27 -4.49 -2.01 -9.26
CA SER A 27 -3.96 -0.64 -9.20
C SER A 27 -2.49 -0.57 -9.61
N PHE A 28 -1.65 -1.48 -9.09
CA PHE A 28 -0.24 -1.50 -9.41
C PHE A 28 0.02 -1.78 -10.89
N ASN A 29 -0.68 -2.74 -11.49
CA ASN A 29 -0.49 -3.07 -12.90
C ASN A 29 -0.98 -1.94 -13.82
N ALA A 30 -2.07 -1.25 -13.46
CA ALA A 30 -2.49 -0.05 -14.17
C ALA A 30 -1.41 1.06 -14.10
N TRP A 31 -0.78 1.27 -12.94
CA TRP A 31 0.34 2.19 -12.81
C TRP A 31 1.56 1.76 -13.64
N VAL A 32 1.88 0.46 -13.68
CA VAL A 32 2.95 -0.08 -14.53
C VAL A 32 2.69 0.21 -16.01
N ASP A 33 1.45 0.04 -16.47
CA ASP A 33 1.08 0.31 -17.86
C ASP A 33 1.26 1.79 -18.20
N LEU A 34 0.80 2.70 -17.32
CA LEU A 34 1.00 4.14 -17.48
C LEU A 34 2.50 4.51 -17.50
N TYR A 35 3.27 4.03 -16.52
CA TYR A 35 4.70 4.29 -16.43
C TYR A 35 5.44 3.82 -17.69
N ASN A 36 5.16 2.61 -18.17
CA ASN A 36 5.85 2.05 -19.32
C ASN A 36 5.47 2.77 -20.61
N ALA A 37 4.22 3.23 -20.75
CA ALA A 37 3.79 4.05 -21.88
C ALA A 37 4.54 5.40 -21.91
N ASP A 38 4.56 6.10 -20.77
CA ASP A 38 5.19 7.41 -20.62
C ASP A 38 6.72 7.36 -20.80
N ASN A 39 7.35 6.23 -20.46
CA ASN A 39 8.80 6.04 -20.55
C ASN A 39 9.23 5.21 -21.78
N SER A 40 8.33 4.97 -22.73
CA SER A 40 8.55 4.03 -23.85
C SER A 40 9.84 4.31 -24.66
N GLU A 41 10.17 5.58 -24.91
CA GLU A 41 11.40 5.97 -25.62
C GLU A 41 12.66 5.67 -24.79
N ALA A 42 12.67 6.04 -23.51
CA ALA A 42 13.80 5.79 -22.62
C ALA A 42 14.02 4.28 -22.37
N ILE A 43 12.94 3.50 -22.35
CA ILE A 43 13.00 2.04 -22.30
C ILE A 43 13.63 1.48 -23.58
N ALA A 44 13.23 1.97 -24.75
CA ALA A 44 13.79 1.54 -26.03
C ALA A 44 15.28 1.91 -26.18
N ALA A 45 15.69 3.03 -25.60
CA ALA A 45 17.10 3.46 -25.54
C ALA A 45 17.93 2.67 -24.51
N GLY A 46 17.28 1.97 -23.57
CA GLY A 46 17.95 1.24 -22.49
C GLY A 46 18.36 2.11 -21.30
N ASP A 47 17.88 3.36 -21.24
CA ASP A 47 18.19 4.29 -20.14
C ASP A 47 17.43 3.95 -18.86
N VAL A 48 16.23 3.37 -19.00
CA VAL A 48 15.41 2.90 -17.87
C VAL A 48 14.83 1.52 -18.17
N GLU A 49 14.70 0.70 -17.12
CA GLU A 49 14.07 -0.61 -17.24
C GLU A 49 12.55 -0.50 -17.22
N ALA A 50 11.89 -1.30 -18.07
CA ALA A 50 10.45 -1.47 -18.05
C ALA A 50 10.01 -2.09 -16.71
N LYS A 51 8.92 -1.56 -16.14
CA LYS A 51 8.30 -2.13 -14.94
C LYS A 51 7.52 -3.39 -15.31
N THR A 52 7.50 -4.35 -14.40
CA THR A 52 6.80 -5.62 -14.57
C THR A 52 5.52 -5.65 -13.74
N HIS A 53 4.51 -6.33 -14.25
CA HIS A 53 3.28 -6.57 -13.51
C HIS A 53 3.50 -7.49 -12.30
N SER A 54 2.63 -7.31 -11.31
CA SER A 54 2.51 -8.18 -10.14
C SER A 54 1.30 -9.12 -10.29
N SER A 55 1.16 -10.05 -9.34
CA SER A 55 0.00 -10.95 -9.23
C SER A 55 -0.37 -11.21 -7.77
N ALA A 56 -1.66 -11.44 -7.51
CA ALA A 56 -2.12 -11.76 -6.15
C ALA A 56 -1.49 -13.07 -5.66
N ASP A 57 -1.36 -14.05 -6.55
CA ASP A 57 -0.66 -15.31 -6.35
C ASP A 57 0.78 -15.14 -5.88
N PHE A 58 1.53 -14.21 -6.52
CA PHE A 58 2.90 -13.91 -6.12
C PHE A 58 2.96 -13.37 -4.70
N ILE A 59 2.08 -12.42 -4.36
CA ILE A 59 2.03 -11.83 -3.02
C ILE A 59 1.71 -12.89 -1.96
N GLU A 60 0.70 -13.73 -2.22
CA GLU A 60 0.33 -14.79 -1.28
C GLU A 60 1.45 -15.82 -1.12
N LYS A 61 2.05 -16.30 -2.21
CA LYS A 61 3.15 -17.29 -2.15
C LYS A 61 4.39 -16.75 -1.45
N ALA A 62 4.71 -15.47 -1.64
CA ALA A 62 5.91 -14.86 -1.08
C ALA A 62 5.77 -14.49 0.41
N SER A 63 4.56 -14.20 0.89
CA SER A 63 4.36 -13.60 2.23
C SER A 63 3.25 -14.24 3.07
N GLY A 64 2.34 -15.00 2.47
CA GLY A 64 1.11 -15.45 3.11
C GLY A 64 0.05 -14.35 3.30
N ILE A 65 0.34 -13.09 2.93
CA ILE A 65 -0.58 -11.97 3.06
C ILE A 65 -1.67 -12.07 1.99
N LYS A 66 -2.93 -11.90 2.39
CA LYS A 66 -4.11 -11.90 1.51
C LYS A 66 -4.78 -10.52 1.40
N SER A 67 -4.70 -9.73 2.47
CA SER A 67 -5.26 -8.38 2.54
C SER A 67 -4.53 -7.55 3.59
N ARG A 68 -4.77 -6.23 3.59
CA ARG A 68 -4.30 -5.30 4.62
C ARG A 68 -5.36 -4.26 4.92
N TYR A 69 -5.45 -3.85 6.18
CA TYR A 69 -6.27 -2.71 6.58
C TYR A 69 -5.52 -1.40 6.34
N VAL A 70 -6.25 -0.37 5.90
CA VAL A 70 -5.69 0.93 5.53
C VAL A 70 -6.56 2.06 6.04
N ILE A 71 -5.96 3.24 6.24
CA ILE A 71 -6.68 4.44 6.69
C ILE A 71 -7.43 5.13 5.55
N ASN A 72 -6.86 5.10 4.34
CA ASN A 72 -7.45 5.67 3.14
C ASN A 72 -7.14 4.74 1.96
N LYS A 73 -8.18 4.05 1.47
CA LYS A 73 -8.12 3.10 0.37
C LYS A 73 -8.06 3.78 -0.97
N ALA A 74 -8.84 4.85 -1.14
CA ALA A 74 -8.99 5.54 -2.43
C ALA A 74 -7.65 6.03 -2.97
N GLY A 75 -6.83 6.72 -2.16
CA GLY A 75 -5.54 7.23 -2.64
C GLY A 75 -4.48 6.16 -2.90
N ILE A 76 -4.53 5.04 -2.17
CA ILE A 76 -3.63 3.91 -2.41
C ILE A 76 -3.96 3.21 -3.73
N LEU A 77 -5.24 3.06 -4.06
CA LEU A 77 -5.72 2.35 -5.24
C LEU A 77 -5.84 3.23 -6.50
N ASP A 78 -5.49 4.50 -6.41
CA ASP A 78 -5.42 5.42 -7.54
C ASP A 78 -4.07 5.26 -8.25
N PRO A 79 -4.02 4.75 -9.50
CA PRO A 79 -2.77 4.55 -10.24
C PRO A 79 -1.98 5.84 -10.49
N GLU A 80 -2.61 7.01 -10.50
CA GLU A 80 -1.92 8.29 -10.70
C GLU A 80 -1.34 8.84 -9.38
N ARG A 81 -1.73 8.27 -8.24
CA ARG A 81 -1.33 8.72 -6.90
C ARG A 81 -0.49 7.70 -6.14
N MET A 82 -0.95 6.46 -6.03
CA MET A 82 -0.27 5.32 -5.40
C MET A 82 0.14 5.53 -3.92
N VAL A 83 -0.55 6.42 -3.19
CA VAL A 83 -0.25 6.76 -1.79
C VAL A 83 -1.51 7.28 -1.08
N PRO A 84 -1.72 7.04 0.23
CA PRO A 84 -2.90 7.54 0.94
C PRO A 84 -3.15 9.05 0.74
N GLU A 85 -4.41 9.42 0.66
CA GLU A 85 -4.86 10.81 0.79
C GLU A 85 -5.24 11.08 2.24
N ILE A 86 -4.36 11.77 2.97
CA ILE A 86 -4.56 12.14 4.36
C ILE A 86 -4.45 13.66 4.44
N PRO A 87 -5.55 14.38 4.66
CA PRO A 87 -5.52 15.81 4.87
C PRO A 87 -4.66 16.20 6.09
N GLU A 88 -4.05 17.38 6.05
CA GLU A 88 -3.38 17.93 7.22
C GLU A 88 -4.39 18.06 8.37
N SER A 89 -4.03 17.55 9.55
CA SER A 89 -4.85 17.73 10.74
C SER A 89 -4.76 19.19 11.17
N ILE A 90 -5.90 19.87 11.28
CA ILE A 90 -5.99 21.10 12.05
C ILE A 90 -5.69 20.77 13.52
N THR A 91 -4.42 20.85 13.90
CA THR A 91 -4.10 20.96 15.32
C THR A 91 -4.63 22.34 15.72
N THR A 92 -5.79 22.39 16.38
CA THR A 92 -6.21 23.58 17.12
C THR A 92 -5.03 23.97 17.99
N ASN A 93 -4.33 25.04 17.61
CA ASN A 93 -3.31 25.69 18.41
C ASN A 93 -3.97 26.04 19.74
N HIS A 94 -3.77 25.20 20.75
CA HIS A 94 -4.05 25.55 22.14
C HIS A 94 -2.92 26.48 22.59
N ARG A 95 -2.90 27.70 22.05
CA ARG A 95 -2.21 28.83 22.66
C ARG A 95 -3.09 29.40 23.77
#